data_AF-A0AAV9ZXJ4-F1
#
_entry.id   AF-A0AAV9ZXJ4-F1
#
_cell.length_a   1.000
_cell.length_b   1.000
_cell.length_c   1.000
_cell.angle_alpha   90.00
_cell.angle_beta   90.00
_cell.angle_gamma   90.00
#
_symmetry.space_group_name_H-M   'P 1'
#
loop_
_entity.id
_entity.type
_entity.pdbx_description
1 polymer ?
#
loop_
_entity_poly.entity_id
_entity_poly.type
_entity_poly.pdbx_seq_one_letter_code
_entity_poly.pdbx_strand_id
1 'polypeptide(L)'
;MEQEFGCSHCYATSTPIWRYDPSSGARLCNACALYLSRHGTMRPLTHVQVGAPRIETSDECKWCTHCQRWRPRRGGRGKGQDVWKCSACAQYQRKTGKLRPRGMFNNKYQPRIRRQSAYARVASVHPESAQSLRL
;
A
#
# COMPACT_ATOMS: atom_id res chain seq x y z
N MET A 1 33.82 7.77 1.33
CA MET A 1 33.08 6.79 2.15
C MET A 1 31.63 6.82 1.69
N GLU A 2 31.20 5.84 0.90
CA GLU A 2 29.81 5.74 0.42
C GLU A 2 28.91 5.39 1.60
N GLN A 3 28.03 6.31 1.99
CA GLN A 3 27.04 6.04 3.02
C GLN A 3 25.88 5.25 2.41
N GLU A 4 25.66 4.02 2.87
CA GLU A 4 24.48 3.24 2.52
C GLU A 4 23.20 3.98 2.96
N PHE A 5 22.51 4.61 2.02
CA PHE A 5 21.25 5.34 2.22
C PHE A 5 20.02 4.41 2.35
N GLY A 6 20.22 3.16 2.78
CA GLY A 6 19.22 2.10 2.67
C GLY A 6 19.18 1.14 3.85
N CYS A 7 18.14 0.30 3.87
CA CYS A 7 18.06 -0.86 4.75
C CYS A 7 19.07 -1.92 4.29
N SER A 8 19.99 -2.34 5.15
CA SER A 8 21.02 -3.36 4.82
C SER A 8 20.43 -4.73 4.47
N HIS A 9 19.17 -5.01 4.83
CA HIS A 9 18.50 -6.28 4.49
C HIS A 9 17.67 -6.23 3.20
N CYS A 10 16.85 -5.20 3.04
CA CYS A 10 15.85 -5.15 1.98
C CYS A 10 16.02 -3.96 1.03
N TYR A 11 17.10 -3.21 1.20
CA TYR A 11 17.50 -2.03 0.41
C TYR A 11 16.43 -0.95 0.28
N ALA A 12 15.42 -0.97 1.18
CA ALA A 12 14.42 0.09 1.23
C ALA A 12 15.11 1.42 1.50
N THR A 13 14.84 2.41 0.66
CA THR A 13 15.38 3.79 0.76
C THR A 13 14.48 4.72 1.56
N SER A 14 13.26 4.28 1.89
CA SER A 14 12.34 5.00 2.76
C SER A 14 11.66 4.05 3.75
N THR A 15 11.44 4.54 4.96
CA THR A 15 10.75 3.82 6.04
C THR A 15 10.22 4.85 7.04
N PRO A 16 9.09 4.58 7.72
CA PRO A 16 8.57 5.49 8.75
C PRO A 16 9.57 5.76 9.88
N ILE A 17 10.39 4.77 10.22
CA ILE A 17 11.48 4.87 11.19
C ILE A 17 12.61 3.93 10.78
N TRP A 18 13.85 4.37 10.97
CA TRP A 18 15.04 3.54 10.85
C TRP A 18 15.34 2.90 12.20
N ARG A 19 15.68 1.62 12.20
CA ARG A 19 16.07 0.87 13.38
C ARG A 19 17.47 0.30 13.16
N TYR A 20 18.17 0.03 14.24
CA TYR A 20 19.46 -0.67 14.19
C TYR A 20 19.30 -2.01 14.88
N ASP A 21 19.92 -3.04 14.31
CA ASP A 21 20.06 -4.31 15.02
C ASP A 21 21.04 -4.12 16.20
N PRO A 22 20.63 -4.40 17.45
CA PRO A 22 21.52 -4.26 18.60
C PRO A 22 22.73 -5.20 18.56
N SER A 23 22.67 -6.31 17.81
CA SER A 23 23.76 -7.29 17.76
C SER A 23 24.79 -6.97 16.66
N SER A 24 24.34 -6.70 15.44
CA SER A 24 25.22 -6.44 14.29
C SER A 24 25.45 -4.95 13.99
N GLY A 25 24.66 -4.05 14.58
CA GLY A 25 24.68 -2.62 14.24
C GLY A 25 24.09 -2.31 12.85
N ALA A 26 23.54 -3.28 12.14
CA ALA A 26 23.02 -3.09 10.79
C ALA A 26 21.83 -2.13 10.75
N ARG A 27 21.81 -1.23 9.74
CA ARG A 27 20.70 -0.28 9.51
C ARG A 27 19.51 -1.01 8.87
N LEU A 28 18.41 -1.12 9.59
CA LEU A 28 17.20 -1.81 9.13
C LEU A 28 16.02 -0.85 8.96
N CYS A 29 15.17 -1.13 7.97
CA CYS A 29 13.86 -0.48 7.91
C CYS A 29 12.95 -0.99 9.04
N ASN A 30 11.91 -0.24 9.37
CA ASN A 30 11.00 -0.57 10.47
C ASN A 30 10.41 -1.99 10.34
N ALA A 31 10.04 -2.38 9.12
CA ALA A 31 9.45 -3.70 8.89
C ALA A 31 10.46 -4.84 9.09
N CYS A 32 11.72 -4.65 8.69
CA CYS A 32 12.75 -5.69 8.82
C CYS A 32 13.15 -5.89 10.28
N ALA A 33 13.39 -4.80 11.01
CA ALA A 33 13.74 -4.88 12.43
C ALA A 33 12.60 -5.46 13.28
N LEU A 34 11.34 -5.04 13.05
CA LEU A 34 10.20 -5.61 13.78
C LEU A 34 9.99 -7.10 13.49
N TYR A 35 10.27 -7.53 12.26
CA TYR A 35 10.20 -8.94 11.91
C TYR A 35 11.29 -9.74 12.64
N LEU A 36 12.53 -9.24 12.63
CA LEU A 36 13.65 -9.86 13.34
C LEU A 36 13.38 -9.98 14.84
N SER A 37 12.91 -8.92 15.50
CA SER A 37 12.61 -8.97 16.94
C SER A 37 11.46 -9.92 17.30
N ARG A 38 10.50 -10.14 16.40
CA ARG A 38 9.33 -10.99 16.67
C ARG A 38 9.55 -12.46 16.32
N HIS A 39 10.32 -12.73 15.27
CA HIS A 39 10.48 -14.08 14.71
C HIS A 39 11.89 -14.63 14.87
N GLY A 40 12.84 -13.85 15.39
CA GLY A 40 14.25 -14.24 15.54
C GLY A 40 14.98 -14.50 14.22
N THR A 41 14.35 -14.22 13.08
CA THR A 41 14.85 -14.50 11.74
C THR A 41 14.61 -13.30 10.83
N MET A 42 15.37 -13.21 9.74
CA MET A 42 15.22 -12.10 8.79
C MET A 42 13.92 -12.20 7.99
N ARG A 43 13.35 -11.04 7.66
CA ARG A 43 12.09 -10.95 6.89
C ARG A 43 12.24 -11.58 5.50
N PRO A 44 11.38 -12.52 5.08
CA PRO A 44 11.39 -13.02 3.71
C PRO A 44 11.27 -11.87 2.70
N LEU A 45 12.20 -11.82 1.72
CA LEU A 45 12.22 -10.75 0.72
C LEU A 45 10.99 -10.76 -0.19
N THR A 46 10.31 -11.92 -0.33
CA THR A 46 9.00 -12.04 -1.00
C THR A 46 7.93 -11.13 -0.41
N HIS A 47 8.04 -10.77 0.88
CA HIS A 47 7.09 -9.90 1.55
C HIS A 47 7.49 -8.42 1.46
N VAL A 48 8.68 -8.10 0.96
CA VAL A 48 9.15 -6.74 0.77
C VAL A 48 8.46 -6.19 -0.48
N GLN A 49 7.38 -5.45 -0.27
CA GLN A 49 6.89 -4.51 -1.27
C GLN A 49 7.94 -3.40 -1.38
N VAL A 50 9.03 -3.66 -2.12
CA VAL A 50 9.84 -2.60 -2.72
C VAL A 50 8.82 -1.70 -3.41
N GLY A 51 8.92 -0.39 -3.22
CA GLY A 51 7.94 0.57 -3.73
C GLY A 51 7.80 0.47 -5.25
N ALA A 52 7.04 -0.51 -5.71
CA ALA A 52 6.73 -0.71 -7.09
C ALA A 52 6.01 0.56 -7.54
N PRO A 53 6.43 1.16 -8.67
CA PRO A 53 5.74 2.32 -9.21
C PRO A 53 4.25 2.01 -9.34
N ARG A 54 3.48 3.06 -9.15
CA ARG A 54 2.03 3.02 -9.05
C ARG A 54 1.42 2.68 -10.41
N ILE A 55 1.31 1.39 -10.72
CA ILE A 55 0.40 0.77 -11.69
C ILE A 55 0.47 1.40 -13.09
N GLU A 56 1.38 0.89 -13.94
CA GLU A 56 1.36 1.11 -15.40
C GLU A 56 1.23 -0.18 -16.22
N THR A 57 0.93 -1.32 -15.58
CA THR A 57 0.73 -2.58 -16.31
C THR A 57 -0.77 -2.87 -16.47
N SER A 58 -1.17 -3.20 -17.71
CA SER A 58 -2.55 -3.53 -18.11
C SER A 58 -3.15 -4.69 -17.29
N ASP A 59 -2.31 -5.58 -16.76
CA ASP A 59 -2.70 -6.75 -15.95
C ASP A 59 -3.35 -6.40 -14.59
N GLU A 60 -3.18 -5.17 -14.13
CA GLU A 60 -3.74 -4.68 -12.87
C GLU A 60 -5.12 -4.01 -13.03
N CYS A 61 -5.61 -3.86 -14.26
CA CYS A 61 -6.93 -3.30 -14.57
C CYS A 61 -7.84 -4.36 -15.20
N LYS A 62 -9.10 -4.41 -14.77
CA LYS A 62 -10.13 -5.31 -15.32
C LYS A 62 -11.41 -4.55 -15.67
N TRP A 63 -12.06 -4.98 -16.73
CA TRP A 63 -13.34 -4.42 -17.20
C TRP A 63 -14.49 -4.85 -16.29
N CYS A 64 -15.16 -3.88 -15.65
CA CYS A 64 -16.39 -4.13 -14.90
C CYS A 64 -17.58 -4.23 -15.85
N THR A 65 -18.23 -5.39 -15.92
CA THR A 65 -19.40 -5.57 -16.79
C THR A 65 -20.63 -4.76 -16.35
N HIS A 66 -20.71 -4.39 -15.07
CA HIS A 66 -21.85 -3.61 -14.55
C HIS A 66 -21.78 -2.11 -14.86
N CYS A 67 -20.64 -1.48 -14.56
CA CYS A 67 -20.47 -0.04 -14.80
C CYS A 67 -19.64 0.30 -16.04
N GLN A 68 -19.29 -0.73 -16.82
CA GLN A 68 -18.64 -0.61 -18.13
C GLN A 68 -17.41 0.31 -18.09
N ARG A 69 -16.50 0.02 -17.15
CA ARG A 69 -15.28 0.81 -16.96
C ARG A 69 -14.13 -0.08 -16.53
N TRP A 70 -12.93 0.27 -17.00
CA TRP A 70 -11.68 -0.26 -16.48
C TRP A 70 -11.50 0.17 -15.03
N ARG A 71 -11.25 -0.79 -14.14
CA ARG A 71 -11.08 -0.58 -12.71
C ARG A 71 -9.93 -1.47 -12.22
N PRO A 72 -9.22 -1.09 -11.15
CA PRO A 72 -8.16 -1.94 -10.62
C PRO A 72 -8.70 -3.32 -10.23
N ARG A 73 -7.86 -4.34 -10.35
CA ARG A 73 -8.14 -5.75 -10.07
C ARG A 73 -8.69 -6.02 -8.66
N ARG A 74 -8.64 -5.03 -7.75
CA ARG A 74 -9.36 -5.02 -6.47
C ARG A 74 -10.88 -5.00 -6.71
N GLY A 75 -11.43 -6.17 -7.01
CA GLY A 75 -12.83 -6.50 -7.17
C GLY A 75 -13.01 -7.99 -6.89
N GLY A 76 -14.24 -8.45 -6.67
CA GLY A 76 -14.51 -9.85 -6.36
C GLY A 76 -15.64 -10.39 -7.22
N ARG A 77 -15.55 -11.67 -7.60
CA ARG A 77 -16.62 -12.40 -8.29
C ARG A 77 -17.92 -12.32 -7.47
N GLY A 78 -19.04 -12.08 -8.15
CA GLY A 78 -20.36 -12.22 -7.53
C GLY A 78 -20.67 -13.70 -7.32
N LYS A 79 -21.55 -14.05 -6.37
CA LYS A 79 -22.01 -15.43 -6.23
C LYS A 79 -22.71 -15.86 -7.53
N GLY A 80 -22.19 -16.89 -8.21
CA GLY A 80 -22.86 -17.56 -9.33
C GLY A 80 -22.75 -16.92 -10.72
N GLN A 81 -21.90 -15.91 -10.93
CA GLN A 81 -21.62 -15.41 -12.29
C GLN A 81 -20.10 -15.24 -12.48
N ASP A 82 -19.54 -15.82 -13.54
CA ASP A 82 -18.11 -15.70 -13.89
C ASP A 82 -17.73 -14.29 -14.39
N VAL A 83 -18.68 -13.35 -14.39
CA VAL A 83 -18.46 -11.97 -14.81
C VAL A 83 -17.86 -11.12 -13.69
N TRP A 84 -16.80 -10.36 -14.01
CA TRP A 84 -16.13 -9.51 -13.04
C TRP A 84 -16.83 -8.17 -12.83
N LYS A 85 -16.95 -7.77 -11.56
CA LYS A 85 -17.48 -6.47 -11.13
C LYS A 85 -16.44 -5.77 -10.26
N CYS A 86 -16.30 -4.46 -10.41
CA CYS A 86 -15.41 -3.67 -9.55
C CYS A 86 -15.87 -3.70 -8.08
N SER A 87 -14.97 -3.41 -7.14
CA SER A 87 -15.26 -3.43 -5.70
C SER A 87 -16.57 -2.75 -5.31
N ALA A 88 -16.83 -1.56 -5.85
CA ALA A 88 -18.04 -0.79 -5.54
C ALA A 88 -19.32 -1.42 -6.11
N CYS A 89 -19.29 -1.98 -7.33
CA CYS A 89 -20.46 -2.65 -7.91
C CYS A 89 -20.73 -3.98 -7.21
N ALA A 90 -19.68 -4.75 -6.91
CA ALA A 90 -19.80 -6.01 -6.21
C ALA A 90 -20.30 -5.83 -4.76
N GLN A 91 -19.80 -4.85 -4.03
CA GLN A 91 -20.28 -4.55 -2.67
C GLN A 91 -21.73 -4.07 -2.66
N TYR A 92 -22.13 -3.19 -3.58
CA TYR A 92 -23.51 -2.73 -3.66
C TYR A 92 -24.46 -3.91 -3.87
N GLN A 93 -24.16 -4.78 -4.84
CA GLN A 93 -25.00 -5.95 -5.11
C GLN A 93 -25.05 -6.92 -3.93
N ARG A 94 -23.93 -7.17 -3.23
CA ARG A 94 -23.92 -8.02 -2.03
C ARG A 94 -24.77 -7.44 -0.90
N LYS A 95 -24.75 -6.12 -0.72
CA LYS A 95 -25.46 -5.45 0.38
C LYS A 95 -26.96 -5.29 0.11
N THR A 96 -27.34 -4.99 -1.13
CA THR A 96 -28.72 -4.61 -1.46
C THR A 96 -29.48 -5.67 -2.26
N GLY A 97 -28.78 -6.68 -2.79
CA GLY A 97 -29.33 -7.62 -3.78
C GLY A 97 -29.59 -6.98 -5.15
N LYS A 98 -29.52 -5.64 -5.27
CA LYS A 98 -29.85 -4.87 -6.47
C LYS A 98 -28.59 -4.44 -7.22
N LEU A 99 -28.76 -4.08 -8.49
CA LEU A 99 -27.70 -3.49 -9.30
C LEU A 99 -27.41 -2.05 -8.84
N ARG A 100 -26.12 -1.65 -8.84
CA ARG A 100 -25.72 -0.28 -8.47
C ARG A 100 -26.32 0.73 -9.47
N PRO A 101 -27.08 1.75 -9.03
CA PRO A 101 -27.66 2.75 -9.92
C PRO A 101 -26.63 3.56 -10.70
N ARG A 102 -26.97 3.97 -11.94
CA ARG A 102 -26.09 4.76 -12.83
C ARG A 102 -25.66 6.08 -12.21
N GLY A 103 -26.54 6.77 -11.48
CA GLY A 103 -26.21 8.03 -10.79
C GLY A 103 -25.08 7.91 -9.76
N MET A 104 -24.75 6.70 -9.31
CA MET A 104 -23.63 6.45 -8.38
C MET A 104 -22.31 6.11 -9.10
N PHE A 105 -22.28 6.16 -10.44
CA PHE A 105 -21.09 5.78 -11.21
C PHE A 105 -20.13 6.96 -11.30
N ASN A 106 -19.09 6.96 -10.46
CA ASN A 106 -18.04 7.97 -10.57
C ASN A 106 -17.06 7.64 -11.70
N ASN A 107 -16.82 8.60 -12.59
CA ASN A 107 -15.87 8.48 -13.68
C ASN A 107 -14.41 8.63 -13.22
N LYS A 108 -14.19 9.32 -12.10
CA LYS A 108 -12.87 9.50 -11.48
C LYS A 108 -12.57 8.27 -10.61
N TYR A 109 -11.73 7.37 -11.10
CA TYR A 109 -11.05 6.44 -10.19
C TYR A 109 -10.11 7.28 -9.34
N GLN A 110 -10.49 7.53 -8.09
CA GLN A 110 -9.56 8.10 -7.12
C GLN A 110 -8.80 6.93 -6.52
N PRO A 111 -7.55 6.66 -6.94
CA PRO A 111 -6.74 5.72 -6.20
C PRO A 111 -6.66 6.26 -4.78
N ARG A 112 -6.83 5.39 -3.78
CA ARG A 112 -6.43 5.75 -2.42
C ARG A 112 -4.93 5.99 -2.49
N ILE A 113 -4.51 7.25 -2.69
CA ILE A 113 -3.22 7.71 -2.19
C ILE A 113 -3.34 7.36 -0.72
N ARG A 114 -2.56 6.37 -0.26
CA ARG A 114 -2.44 6.12 1.17
C ARG A 114 -2.08 7.49 1.73
N ARG A 115 -3.03 8.16 2.41
CA ARG A 115 -2.77 9.51 2.92
C ARG A 115 -1.50 9.34 3.73
N GLN A 116 -0.41 9.95 3.28
CA GLN A 116 0.76 10.11 4.13
C GLN A 116 0.19 10.64 5.44
N SER A 117 0.55 9.99 6.55
CA SER A 117 0.08 10.41 7.87
C SER A 117 0.35 11.91 8.02
N ALA A 118 -0.43 12.61 8.84
CA ALA A 118 -0.21 14.04 9.07
C ALA A 118 1.28 14.33 9.39
N TYR A 119 1.90 13.43 10.14
CA TYR A 119 3.34 13.40 10.41
C TYR A 119 4.21 13.36 9.13
N ALA A 120 3.95 12.46 8.19
CA ALA A 120 4.72 12.35 6.96
C ALA A 120 4.59 13.57 6.04
N ARG A 121 3.48 14.32 6.11
CA ARG A 121 3.31 15.61 5.42
C ARG A 121 4.03 16.76 6.13
N VAL A 122 4.01 16.80 7.47
CA VAL A 122 4.72 17.83 8.24
C VAL A 122 6.24 17.64 8.11
N ALA A 123 6.72 16.40 8.20
CA ALA A 123 8.15 16.08 8.08
C ALA A 123 8.74 16.36 6.68
N SER A 124 7.92 16.48 5.64
CA SER A 124 8.37 16.82 4.29
C SER A 124 8.39 18.34 4.01
N VAL A 125 7.73 19.16 4.84
CA VAL A 125 7.73 20.63 4.72
C VAL A 125 8.61 21.28 5.78
N HIS A 126 8.67 20.71 6.98
CA HIS A 126 9.48 21.20 8.10
C HIS A 126 10.25 20.02 8.75
N PRO A 127 11.43 19.67 8.22
CA PRO A 127 12.22 18.54 8.73
C PRO A 127 12.71 18.76 10.18
N GLU A 128 12.84 20.01 10.62
CA GLU A 128 13.31 20.37 11.97
C GLU A 128 12.22 20.22 13.05
N SER A 129 10.94 20.29 12.66
CA SER A 129 9.81 20.11 13.58
C SER A 129 9.61 18.66 14.05
N ALA A 130 10.27 17.69 13.40
CA ALA A 130 10.15 16.27 13.73
C ALA A 130 10.89 15.88 15.03
N GLN A 131 11.65 16.79 15.63
CA GLN A 131 12.51 16.54 16.80
C GLN A 131 11.93 17.05 18.13
N SER A 132 10.93 17.93 18.15
CA SER A 132 10.32 18.42 19.38
C SER A 132 8.99 17.69 19.64
N LEU A 133 8.80 17.21 20.88
CA LEU A 133 7.71 16.32 21.35
C LEU A 133 7.94 14.82 21.13
N ARG A 134 9.10 14.33 21.60
CA ARG A 134 9.16 13.04 22.29
C ARG A 134 9.14 13.31 23.80
N LEU A 135 7.93 13.42 24.36
CA LEU A 135 7.66 13.09 25.77
C LEU A 135 6.78 11.85 25.76
#